data_AF-A0A8A1LY21-F1
#
_entry.id   AF-A0A8A1LY21-F1
#
_cell.length_a   1.000
_cell.length_b   1.000
_cell.length_c   1.000
_cell.angle_alpha   90.00
_cell.angle_beta   90.00
_cell.angle_gamma   90.00
#
_symmetry.space_group_name_H-M   'P 1'
#
loop_
_entity.id
_entity.type
_entity.pdbx_description
1 polymer ?
#
loop_
_entity_poly.entity_id
_entity_poly.type
_entity_poly.pdbx_seq_one_letter_code
_entity_poly.pdbx_strand_id
1 'polypeptide(L)'
;MVIAGLPDAETAGHMATTLFSLALVFNGVMQPPSALPGFWIFMWRVSPLTYSVGGMAATGLHGRVVHCAENEFAIFNPPSGSTCGEYLERYLEAGAPGRLENPSALEACRYCPIRNADQFLSTVEIFWTQRWRNFGLGWAYITFNVFAAVVLYYLLRVRSSKGRTGRWASLMKYYMLRAGQCVRALFAMRFERTPQGKIHLNEQLI
;
A
#
# COMPACT_ATOMS: atom_id res chain seq x y z
N MET A 1 2.45 -17.36 7.42
CA MET A 1 1.14 -17.39 8.11
C MET A 1 0.07 -18.12 7.30
N VAL A 2 -0.23 -17.71 6.06
CA VAL A 2 -1.33 -18.29 5.23
C VAL A 2 -1.24 -19.82 5.07
N ILE A 3 -0.04 -20.34 4.78
CA ILE A 3 0.22 -21.79 4.63
C ILE A 3 -0.01 -22.55 5.94
N ALA A 4 0.25 -21.93 7.10
CA ALA A 4 0.01 -22.57 8.40
C ALA A 4 -1.51 -22.65 8.72
N GLY A 5 -2.32 -21.79 8.09
CA GLY A 5 -3.77 -21.73 8.29
C GLY A 5 -4.58 -22.66 7.40
N LEU A 6 -4.03 -23.04 6.24
CA LEU A 6 -4.73 -23.83 5.21
C LEU A 6 -4.16 -25.25 5.11
N PRO A 7 -5.01 -26.25 4.82
CA PRO A 7 -4.56 -27.62 4.62
C PRO A 7 -3.79 -27.80 3.29
N ASP A 8 -4.14 -27.00 2.27
CA ASP A 8 -3.62 -27.12 0.90
C ASP A 8 -2.68 -25.96 0.53
N ALA A 9 -1.50 -26.30 0.01
CA ALA A 9 -0.48 -25.33 -0.38
C ALA A 9 -0.88 -24.52 -1.63
N GLU A 10 -1.62 -25.12 -2.56
CA GLU A 10 -2.04 -24.49 -3.80
C GLU A 10 -3.00 -23.32 -3.54
N THR A 11 -4.08 -23.55 -2.79
CA THR A 11 -5.03 -22.50 -2.39
C THR A 11 -4.36 -21.41 -1.57
N ALA A 12 -3.46 -21.80 -0.65
CA ALA A 12 -2.67 -20.84 0.13
C ALA A 12 -1.79 -19.94 -0.75
N GLY A 13 -1.20 -20.50 -1.80
CA GLY A 13 -0.43 -19.76 -2.79
C GLY A 13 -1.28 -18.70 -3.49
N HIS A 14 -2.44 -19.08 -4.04
CA HIS A 14 -3.33 -18.13 -4.72
C HIS A 14 -3.81 -17.00 -3.81
N MET A 15 -4.12 -17.31 -2.54
CA MET A 15 -4.51 -16.30 -1.56
C MET A 15 -3.35 -15.36 -1.21
N ALA A 16 -2.14 -15.90 -0.99
CA ALA A 16 -0.96 -15.10 -0.69
C ALA A 16 -0.62 -14.16 -1.85
N THR A 17 -0.66 -14.64 -3.09
CA THR A 17 -0.40 -13.83 -4.28
C THR A 17 -1.43 -12.71 -4.43
N THR A 18 -2.72 -13.00 -4.21
CA THR A 18 -3.78 -11.97 -4.27
C THR A 18 -3.62 -10.91 -3.18
N LEU A 19 -3.24 -11.31 -1.95
CA LEU A 19 -2.97 -10.36 -0.87
C LEU A 19 -1.73 -9.51 -1.15
N PHE A 20 -0.69 -10.11 -1.73
CA PHE A 20 0.53 -9.41 -2.12
C PHE A 20 0.27 -8.41 -3.25
N SER A 21 -0.50 -8.78 -4.28
CA SER A 21 -0.85 -7.86 -5.36
C SER A 21 -1.67 -6.67 -4.83
N LEU A 22 -2.61 -6.89 -3.92
CA LEU A 22 -3.34 -5.82 -3.24
C LEU A 22 -2.39 -4.90 -2.46
N ALA A 23 -1.47 -5.46 -1.67
CA ALA A 23 -0.49 -4.68 -0.92
C ALA A 23 0.43 -3.85 -1.83
N LEU A 24 0.75 -4.36 -3.03
CA LEU A 24 1.59 -3.69 -4.03
C LEU A 24 0.87 -2.51 -4.68
N VAL A 25 -0.38 -2.71 -5.13
CA VAL A 25 -1.18 -1.66 -5.80
C VAL A 25 -1.43 -0.47 -4.87
N PHE A 26 -1.68 -0.74 -3.59
CA PHE A 26 -2.01 0.27 -2.58
C PHE A 26 -0.80 0.72 -1.73
N ASN A 27 0.43 0.57 -2.24
CA ASN A 27 1.65 0.91 -1.50
C ASN A 27 1.98 2.42 -1.41
N GLY A 28 1.18 3.29 -2.05
CA GLY A 28 1.38 4.74 -2.06
C GLY A 28 2.32 5.28 -3.14
N VAL A 29 3.11 4.42 -3.80
CA VAL A 29 4.05 4.82 -4.87
C VAL A 29 3.37 4.89 -6.22
N MET A 30 2.47 3.94 -6.52
CA MET A 30 1.69 3.94 -7.76
C MET A 30 0.58 5.01 -7.75
N GLN A 31 -0.01 5.24 -6.58
CA GLN A 31 -1.01 6.27 -6.35
C GLN A 31 -0.80 6.88 -4.97
N PRO A 32 -0.65 8.22 -4.88
CA PRO A 32 -0.49 8.88 -3.60
C PRO A 32 -1.74 8.70 -2.73
N PRO A 33 -1.61 8.74 -1.38
CA PRO A 33 -2.74 8.62 -0.45
C PRO A 33 -3.88 9.60 -0.69
N SER A 34 -3.58 10.76 -1.28
CA SER A 34 -4.56 11.81 -1.64
C SER A 34 -5.44 11.45 -2.83
N ALA A 35 -4.98 10.60 -3.74
CA ALA A 35 -5.74 10.16 -4.93
C ALA A 35 -6.61 8.93 -4.65
N LEU A 36 -6.43 8.29 -3.50
CA LEU A 36 -7.15 7.09 -3.12
C LEU A 36 -8.53 7.43 -2.53
N PRO A 37 -9.62 6.75 -2.94
CA PRO A 37 -10.91 6.89 -2.28
C PRO A 37 -10.78 6.56 -0.79
N GLY A 38 -11.38 7.36 0.09
CA GLY A 38 -11.12 7.31 1.53
C GLY A 38 -11.27 5.94 2.20
N PHE A 39 -12.11 5.06 1.64
CA PHE A 39 -12.24 3.68 2.10
C PHE A 39 -10.91 2.89 2.01
N TRP A 40 -10.08 3.11 0.98
CA TRP A 40 -8.84 2.33 0.76
C TRP A 40 -7.63 2.83 1.57
N ILE A 41 -7.78 3.90 2.35
CA ILE A 41 -6.70 4.44 3.19
C ILE A 41 -6.21 3.42 4.23
N PHE A 42 -7.10 2.54 4.72
CA PHE A 42 -6.68 1.48 5.67
C PHE A 42 -5.67 0.53 5.04
N MET A 43 -5.83 0.22 3.75
CA MET A 43 -4.98 -0.73 3.04
C MET A 43 -3.55 -0.19 2.92
N TRP A 44 -3.45 1.11 2.59
CA TRP A 44 -2.17 1.81 2.53
C TRP A 44 -1.41 1.77 3.87
N ARG A 45 -2.11 1.92 5.00
CA ARG A 45 -1.51 1.86 6.36
C ARG A 45 -1.12 0.44 6.78
N VAL A 46 -1.83 -0.58 6.32
CA VAL A 46 -1.54 -1.99 6.68
C VAL A 46 -0.48 -2.59 5.76
N SER A 47 -0.32 -2.07 4.54
CA SER A 47 0.63 -2.59 3.57
C SER A 47 2.07 -2.44 4.07
N PRO A 48 2.82 -3.54 4.26
CA PRO A 48 4.22 -3.47 4.66
C PRO A 48 5.10 -2.85 3.56
N LEU A 49 4.66 -2.94 2.29
CA LEU A 49 5.39 -2.41 1.15
C LEU A 49 5.47 -0.88 1.17
N THR A 50 4.44 -0.21 1.69
CA THR A 50 4.43 1.25 1.88
C THR A 50 5.66 1.69 2.70
N TYR A 51 5.92 1.02 3.82
CA TYR A 51 7.00 1.37 4.72
C TYR A 51 8.37 0.95 4.17
N SER A 52 8.46 -0.23 3.57
CA SER A 52 9.72 -0.71 2.97
C SER A 52 10.18 0.17 1.82
N VAL A 53 9.29 0.45 0.86
CA VAL A 53 9.63 1.29 -0.29
C VAL A 53 9.84 2.75 0.13
N GLY A 54 9.01 3.28 1.04
CA GLY A 54 9.20 4.62 1.59
C GLY A 54 10.54 4.80 2.29
N GLY A 55 11.00 3.80 3.06
CA GLY A 55 12.32 3.83 3.71
C GLY A 55 13.48 3.77 2.71
N MET A 56 13.40 2.90 1.70
CA MET A 56 14.42 2.78 0.66
C MET A 56 14.49 4.02 -0.23
N ALA A 57 13.35 4.53 -0.71
CA ALA A 57 13.27 5.70 -1.57
C ALA A 57 13.76 6.97 -0.85
N ALA A 58 13.30 7.18 0.39
CA ALA A 58 13.79 8.29 1.22
C ALA A 58 15.31 8.25 1.39
N THR A 59 15.91 7.06 1.51
CA THR A 59 17.36 6.93 1.71
C THR A 59 18.18 6.99 0.44
N GLY A 60 17.67 6.49 -0.67
CA GLY A 60 18.38 6.55 -1.95
C GLY A 60 18.40 7.93 -2.59
N LEU A 61 17.34 8.71 -2.39
CA LEU A 61 17.11 9.99 -3.10
C LEU A 61 17.33 11.23 -2.22
N HIS A 62 17.64 11.07 -0.94
CA HIS A 62 17.82 12.21 -0.04
C HIS A 62 18.89 13.18 -0.55
N GLY A 63 18.57 14.48 -0.59
CA GLY A 63 19.52 15.53 -0.96
C GLY A 63 20.01 15.48 -2.42
N ARG A 64 19.41 14.65 -3.28
CA ARG A 64 19.73 14.62 -4.72
C ARG A 64 19.14 15.86 -5.39
N VAL A 65 20.01 16.68 -5.98
CA VAL A 65 19.62 17.81 -6.84
C VAL A 65 19.02 17.26 -8.14
N VAL A 66 17.89 17.82 -8.55
CA VAL A 66 17.18 17.46 -9.79
C VAL A 66 17.60 18.44 -10.88
N HIS A 67 18.04 17.91 -12.01
CA HIS A 67 18.31 18.69 -13.22
C HIS A 67 17.19 18.38 -14.23
N CYS A 68 16.36 19.39 -14.52
CA CYS A 68 15.28 19.24 -15.49
C CYS A 68 15.84 19.03 -16.91
N ALA A 69 15.22 18.11 -17.64
CA ALA A 69 15.43 17.96 -19.09
C ALA A 69 14.64 19.03 -19.87
N GLU A 70 14.93 19.17 -21.18
CA GLU A 70 14.31 20.21 -22.03
C GLU A 70 12.77 20.15 -22.07
N ASN A 71 12.21 18.95 -21.92
CA ASN A 71 10.77 18.69 -21.89
C ASN A 71 10.11 18.86 -20.50
N GLU A 72 10.90 19.05 -19.45
CA GLU A 72 10.40 19.23 -18.07
C GLU A 72 10.34 20.69 -17.65
N PHE A 73 10.93 21.59 -18.44
CA PHE A 73 10.82 23.02 -18.18
C PHE A 73 9.42 23.54 -18.47
N ALA A 74 8.87 24.29 -17.52
CA ALA A 74 7.76 25.17 -17.79
C ALA A 74 8.28 26.40 -18.54
N ILE A 75 7.96 26.49 -19.83
CA ILE A 75 8.38 27.59 -20.70
C ILE A 75 7.26 28.63 -20.77
N PHE A 76 7.57 29.86 -20.40
CA PHE A 76 6.63 30.98 -20.49
C PHE A 76 7.38 32.30 -20.75
N ASN A 77 6.65 33.33 -21.15
CA ASN A 77 7.21 34.66 -21.41
C ASN A 77 6.85 35.61 -20.26
N PRO A 78 7.82 36.41 -19.76
CA PRO A 78 7.54 37.43 -18.75
C PRO A 78 6.80 38.62 -19.41
N PRO A 79 6.11 39.45 -18.61
CA PRO A 79 5.49 40.67 -19.12
C PRO A 79 6.55 41.65 -19.65
N SER A 80 6.16 42.44 -20.67
CA SER A 80 7.05 43.33 -21.42
C SER A 80 7.87 44.25 -20.52
N GLY A 81 9.19 44.16 -20.62
CA GLY A 81 10.13 45.01 -19.87
C GLY A 81 10.61 44.45 -18.52
N SER A 82 10.25 43.20 -18.17
CA SER A 82 10.79 42.50 -17.00
C SER A 82 11.63 41.30 -17.40
N THR A 83 12.68 41.01 -16.64
CA THR A 83 13.46 39.76 -16.81
C THR A 83 12.75 38.57 -16.17
N CYS A 84 13.04 37.35 -16.63
CA CYS A 84 12.53 36.12 -16.00
C CYS A 84 12.82 36.07 -14.49
N GLY A 85 13.99 36.56 -14.07
CA GLY A 85 14.38 36.65 -12.67
C GLY A 85 13.49 37.61 -11.88
N GLU A 86 13.31 38.84 -12.35
CA GLU A 86 12.45 39.84 -11.68
C GLU A 86 10.98 39.40 -11.61
N TYR A 87 10.47 38.75 -12.67
CA TYR A 87 9.10 38.27 -12.69
C TYR A 87 8.87 37.13 -11.68
N LEU A 88 9.83 36.20 -11.56
CA LEU A 88 9.73 35.05 -10.66
C LEU A 88 10.26 35.31 -9.24
N GLU A 89 10.92 36.44 -8.98
CA GLU A 89 11.53 36.74 -7.67
C GLU A 89 10.51 36.59 -6.54
N ARG A 90 9.37 37.28 -6.65
CA ARG A 90 8.28 37.18 -5.65
C ARG A 90 7.70 35.78 -5.52
N TYR A 91 7.70 35.00 -6.61
CA TYR A 91 7.18 33.63 -6.59
C TYR A 91 8.15 32.68 -5.86
N LEU A 92 9.45 32.83 -6.09
CA LEU A 92 10.50 32.08 -5.40
C LEU A 92 10.58 32.48 -3.92
N GLU A 93 10.45 33.77 -3.61
CA GLU A 93 10.38 34.30 -2.24
C GLU A 93 9.14 33.84 -1.49
N ALA A 94 8.00 33.68 -2.18
CA ALA A 94 6.78 33.11 -1.61
C ALA A 94 6.91 31.61 -1.25
N GLY A 95 8.07 31.00 -1.50
CA GLY A 95 8.38 29.62 -1.13
C GLY A 95 8.03 28.59 -2.20
N ALA A 96 7.86 29.01 -3.46
CA ALA A 96 7.62 28.09 -4.54
C ALA A 96 8.78 27.08 -4.70
N PRO A 97 8.49 25.78 -4.81
CA PRO A 97 9.52 24.78 -5.08
C PRO A 97 9.99 24.91 -6.53
N GLY A 98 11.30 25.06 -6.75
CA GLY A 98 11.88 25.04 -8.09
C GLY A 98 13.18 25.82 -8.23
N ARG A 99 13.67 25.90 -9.47
CA ARG A 99 14.84 26.68 -9.88
C ARG A 99 14.63 27.26 -11.27
N LEU A 100 15.05 28.50 -11.46
CA LEU A 100 15.13 29.16 -12.76
C LEU A 100 16.54 28.99 -13.34
N GLU A 101 16.65 28.53 -14.59
CA GLU A 101 17.97 28.37 -15.25
C GLU A 101 18.43 29.64 -15.98
N ASN A 102 17.51 30.47 -16.49
CA ASN A 102 17.81 31.66 -17.30
C ASN A 102 17.25 32.96 -16.69
N PRO A 103 17.82 33.47 -15.60
CA PRO A 103 17.32 34.67 -14.91
C PRO A 103 17.35 35.95 -15.78
N SER A 104 18.32 36.07 -16.70
CA SER A 104 18.51 37.27 -17.52
C SER A 104 17.72 37.29 -18.84
N ALA A 105 16.94 36.24 -19.13
CA ALA A 105 16.19 36.18 -20.38
C ALA A 105 14.95 37.09 -20.35
N LEU A 106 14.62 37.68 -21.50
CA LEU A 106 13.43 38.51 -21.72
C LEU A 106 12.28 37.70 -22.36
N GLU A 107 12.59 36.53 -22.90
CA GLU A 107 11.66 35.62 -23.56
C GLU A 107 12.06 34.16 -23.21
N ALA A 108 11.09 33.25 -23.25
CA ALA A 108 11.26 31.82 -23.00
C ALA A 108 11.96 31.48 -21.66
N CYS A 109 11.38 31.94 -20.54
CA CYS A 109 11.82 31.57 -19.20
C CYS A 109 11.75 30.05 -19.01
N ARG A 110 12.83 29.43 -18.54
CA ARG A 110 12.94 27.99 -18.28
C ARG A 110 12.87 27.72 -16.79
N TYR A 111 11.67 27.45 -16.31
CA TYR A 111 11.44 27.16 -14.90
C TYR A 111 11.36 25.66 -14.66
N CYS A 112 12.20 25.16 -13.74
CA CYS A 112 12.18 23.78 -13.26
C CYS A 112 11.36 23.72 -11.96
N PRO A 113 10.22 23.00 -11.93
CA PRO A 113 9.30 23.00 -10.77
C PRO A 113 9.81 22.22 -9.55
N ILE A 114 10.92 21.49 -9.67
CA ILE A 114 11.48 20.66 -8.61
C ILE A 114 12.99 20.92 -8.54
N ARG A 115 13.50 21.32 -7.38
CA ARG A 115 14.96 21.50 -7.17
C ARG A 115 15.63 20.25 -6.60
N ASN A 116 14.93 19.52 -5.73
CA ASN A 116 15.47 18.37 -4.99
C ASN A 116 14.50 17.20 -5.05
N ALA A 117 15.02 15.98 -5.07
CA ALA A 117 14.20 14.77 -5.08
C ALA A 117 13.33 14.63 -3.82
N ASP A 118 13.74 15.20 -2.69
CA ASP A 118 12.93 15.24 -1.46
C ASP A 118 11.58 15.98 -1.66
N GLN A 119 11.52 16.97 -2.56
CA GLN A 119 10.27 17.67 -2.88
C GLN A 119 9.31 16.74 -3.63
N PHE A 120 9.82 15.97 -4.59
CA PHE A 120 9.03 14.94 -5.26
C PHE A 120 8.53 13.89 -4.26
N LEU A 121 9.41 13.39 -3.38
CA LEU A 121 9.02 12.40 -2.36
C LEU A 121 7.96 12.92 -1.38
N SER A 122 7.96 14.21 -1.07
CA SER A 122 6.94 14.80 -0.20
C SER A 122 5.53 14.73 -0.79
N THR A 123 5.39 14.74 -2.13
CA THR A 123 4.08 14.64 -2.80
C THR A 123 3.42 13.27 -2.62
N VAL A 124 4.21 12.23 -2.34
CA VAL A 124 3.76 10.86 -2.10
C VAL A 124 3.81 10.48 -0.61
N GLU A 125 3.83 11.47 0.29
CA GLU A 125 3.89 11.29 1.76
C GLU A 125 5.15 10.56 2.26
N ILE A 126 6.26 10.64 1.51
CA ILE A 126 7.54 10.04 1.91
C ILE A 126 8.47 11.14 2.44
N PHE A 127 8.73 11.10 3.74
CA PHE A 127 9.61 12.04 4.42
C PHE A 127 10.89 11.38 4.91
N TRP A 128 12.02 12.06 4.70
CA TRP A 128 13.33 11.62 5.18
C TRP A 128 13.38 11.33 6.69
N THR A 129 12.69 12.14 7.49
CA THR A 129 12.64 12.01 8.95
C THR A 129 12.03 10.69 9.43
N GLN A 130 11.20 10.05 8.60
CA GLN A 130 10.45 8.85 8.97
C GLN A 130 11.19 7.54 8.63
N ARG A 131 12.39 7.60 8.04
CA ARG A 131 13.17 6.44 7.59
C ARG A 131 13.35 5.35 8.66
N TRP A 132 13.72 5.74 9.88
CA TRP A 132 13.97 4.79 10.97
C TRP A 132 12.69 4.16 11.51
N ARG A 133 11.59 4.93 11.56
CA ARG A 133 10.26 4.40 11.89
C ARG A 133 9.81 3.37 10.86
N ASN A 134 9.97 3.69 9.58
CA ASN A 134 9.57 2.81 8.47
C ASN A 134 10.41 1.53 8.44
N PHE A 135 11.72 1.63 8.71
CA PHE A 135 12.60 0.47 8.86
C PHE A 135 12.18 -0.43 10.04
N GLY A 136 11.87 0.17 11.20
CA GLY A 136 11.37 -0.56 12.36
C GLY A 136 10.02 -1.27 12.10
N LEU A 137 9.11 -0.63 11.38
CA LEU A 137 7.82 -1.23 11.00
C LEU A 137 8.00 -2.45 10.09
N GLY A 138 8.98 -2.43 9.19
CA GLY A 138 9.34 -3.61 8.39
C GLY A 138 9.76 -4.80 9.26
N TRP A 139 10.63 -4.58 10.24
CA TRP A 139 11.05 -5.61 11.20
C TRP A 139 9.91 -6.10 12.10
N ALA A 140 9.06 -5.20 12.55
CA ALA A 140 7.87 -5.54 13.33
C ALA A 140 6.93 -6.45 12.52
N TYR A 141 6.74 -6.18 11.23
CA TYR A 141 5.93 -7.00 10.34
C TYR A 141 6.50 -8.42 10.16
N ILE A 142 7.82 -8.56 10.00
CA ILE A 142 8.49 -9.86 9.91
C ILE A 142 8.27 -10.65 11.20
N THR A 143 8.55 -10.02 12.34
CA THR A 143 8.38 -10.63 13.67
C THR A 143 6.94 -11.07 13.90
N PHE A 144 5.97 -10.22 13.56
CA PHE A 144 4.54 -10.54 13.64
C PHE A 144 4.18 -11.75 12.76
N ASN A 145 4.66 -11.81 11.52
CA ASN A 145 4.37 -12.92 10.62
C ASN A 145 4.95 -14.26 11.10
N VAL A 146 6.17 -14.24 11.65
CA VAL A 146 6.80 -15.43 12.25
C VAL A 146 6.03 -15.89 13.48
N PHE A 147 5.74 -14.96 14.40
CA PHE A 147 4.96 -15.26 15.60
C PHE A 147 3.57 -15.81 15.27
N ALA A 148 2.83 -15.15 14.37
CA ALA A 148 1.52 -15.58 13.93
C ALA A 148 1.56 -16.95 13.23
N ALA A 149 2.60 -17.24 12.44
CA ALA A 149 2.77 -18.55 11.82
C ALA A 149 2.96 -19.67 12.87
N VAL A 150 3.80 -19.45 13.88
CA VAL A 150 4.04 -20.42 14.96
C VAL A 150 2.77 -20.63 15.79
N VAL A 151 2.08 -19.55 16.17
CA VAL A 151 0.84 -19.63 16.96
C VAL A 151 -0.26 -20.35 16.18
N LEU A 152 -0.49 -20.01 14.91
CA LEU A 152 -1.50 -20.68 14.09
C LEU A 152 -1.16 -22.16 13.88
N TYR A 153 0.11 -22.49 13.62
CA TYR A 153 0.55 -23.88 13.51
C TYR A 153 0.26 -24.67 14.79
N TYR A 154 0.60 -24.10 15.96
CA TYR A 154 0.35 -24.73 17.25
C TYR A 154 -1.16 -24.92 17.51
N LEU A 155 -1.98 -23.92 17.24
CA LEU A 155 -3.43 -24.00 17.47
C LEU A 155 -4.12 -24.99 16.54
N LEU A 156 -3.81 -24.95 15.24
CA LEU A 156 -4.51 -25.72 14.22
C LEU A 156 -4.01 -27.16 14.12
N ARG A 157 -2.72 -27.42 14.27
CA ARG A 157 -2.16 -28.78 14.16
C ARG A 157 -1.94 -29.44 15.52
N VAL A 158 -1.24 -28.78 16.44
CA VAL A 158 -0.83 -29.43 17.71
C VAL A 158 -1.99 -29.53 18.70
N ARG A 159 -2.74 -28.43 18.92
CA ARG A 159 -3.83 -28.41 19.90
C ARG A 159 -5.07 -29.17 19.41
N SER A 160 -5.33 -29.17 18.10
CA SER A 160 -6.45 -29.91 17.49
C SER A 160 -6.36 -31.42 17.74
N SER A 161 -5.14 -31.97 17.73
CA SER A 161 -4.88 -33.40 17.97
C SER A 161 -5.21 -33.89 19.39
N LYS A 162 -5.17 -33.02 20.42
CA LYS A 162 -5.38 -33.39 21.84
C LYS A 162 -6.84 -33.37 22.33
N GLY A 163 -7.84 -33.34 21.44
CA GLY A 163 -9.27 -33.51 21.78
C GLY A 163 -9.93 -32.38 22.60
N ARG A 164 -9.17 -31.53 23.28
CA ARG A 164 -9.66 -30.42 24.13
C ARG A 164 -9.98 -29.13 23.35
N THR A 165 -9.83 -29.16 22.03
CA THR A 165 -9.99 -28.02 21.10
C THR A 165 -11.34 -28.02 20.38
N GLY A 166 -12.23 -28.98 20.64
CA GLY A 166 -13.57 -29.00 20.05
C GLY A 166 -14.43 -27.77 20.39
N ARG A 167 -14.34 -27.26 21.63
CA ARG A 167 -15.23 -26.18 22.10
C ARG A 167 -14.88 -24.79 21.53
N TRP A 168 -13.59 -24.45 21.51
CA TRP A 168 -13.11 -23.16 20.99
C TRP A 168 -12.98 -23.15 19.46
N ALA A 169 -12.62 -24.27 18.81
CA ALA A 169 -12.65 -24.36 17.36
C ALA A 169 -14.09 -24.33 16.81
N SER A 170 -15.06 -24.89 17.54
CA SER A 170 -16.49 -24.78 17.19
C SER A 170 -17.00 -23.35 17.35
N LEU A 171 -16.63 -22.64 18.43
CA LEU A 171 -16.94 -21.22 18.59
C LEU A 171 -16.26 -20.35 17.53
N MET A 172 -14.99 -20.58 17.23
CA MET A 172 -14.27 -19.81 16.21
C MET A 172 -14.80 -20.11 14.81
N LYS A 173 -15.14 -21.38 14.49
CA LYS A 173 -15.90 -21.74 13.28
C LYS A 173 -17.26 -21.06 13.25
N TYR A 174 -18.00 -21.01 14.36
CA TYR A 174 -19.30 -20.34 14.45
C TYR A 174 -19.17 -18.84 14.15
N TYR A 175 -18.20 -18.15 14.77
CA TYR A 175 -17.96 -16.72 14.50
C TYR A 175 -17.42 -16.47 13.09
N MET A 176 -16.52 -17.31 12.55
CA MET A 176 -16.04 -17.18 11.16
C MET A 176 -17.12 -17.50 10.13
N LEU A 177 -17.97 -18.50 10.35
CA LEU A 177 -19.09 -18.83 9.48
C LEU A 177 -20.16 -17.73 9.52
N ARG A 178 -20.41 -17.15 10.69
CA ARG A 178 -21.35 -16.04 10.85
C ARG A 178 -20.80 -14.74 10.23
N ALA A 179 -19.50 -14.48 10.39
CA ALA A 179 -18.83 -13.39 9.69
C ALA A 179 -18.84 -13.61 8.16
N GLY A 180 -18.56 -14.84 7.70
CA GLY A 180 -18.62 -15.22 6.29
C GLY A 180 -20.04 -15.13 5.71
N GLN A 181 -21.07 -15.47 6.49
CA GLN A 181 -22.48 -15.27 6.13
C GLN A 181 -22.87 -13.79 6.10
N CYS A 182 -22.38 -12.96 7.03
CA CYS A 182 -22.57 -11.51 6.98
C CYS A 182 -21.87 -10.88 5.78
N VAL A 183 -20.63 -11.27 5.49
CA VAL A 183 -19.86 -10.80 4.33
C VAL A 183 -20.51 -11.26 3.04
N ARG A 184 -20.96 -12.53 2.97
CA ARG A 184 -21.74 -13.05 1.83
C ARG A 184 -23.09 -12.34 1.70
N ALA A 185 -23.76 -11.96 2.78
CA ALA A 185 -24.99 -11.18 2.74
C ALA A 185 -24.75 -9.73 2.30
N LEU A 186 -23.59 -9.17 2.63
CA LEU A 186 -23.14 -7.85 2.18
C LEU A 186 -22.76 -7.81 0.69
N PHE A 187 -22.26 -8.91 0.13
CA PHE A 187 -21.78 -8.97 -1.26
C PHE A 187 -22.69 -9.71 -2.25
N ALA A 188 -23.49 -10.69 -1.82
CA ALA A 188 -24.38 -11.45 -2.71
C ALA A 188 -25.81 -10.92 -2.65
N MET A 189 -26.11 -9.91 -3.48
CA MET A 189 -27.47 -9.42 -3.75
C MET A 189 -28.33 -10.41 -4.59
N ARG A 190 -28.08 -11.73 -4.52
CA ARG A 190 -28.95 -12.74 -5.15
C ARG A 190 -28.85 -14.10 -4.45
N PHE A 191 -29.99 -14.63 -4.02
CA PHE A 191 -30.12 -15.89 -3.30
C PHE A 191 -30.74 -16.94 -4.23
N GLU A 192 -29.91 -17.80 -4.83
CA GLU A 192 -30.39 -19.02 -5.51
C GLU A 192 -30.33 -20.18 -4.51
N ARG A 193 -31.45 -20.85 -4.23
CA ARG A 193 -31.47 -22.06 -3.37
C ARG A 193 -30.84 -23.22 -4.13
N THR A 194 -29.86 -23.89 -3.54
CA THR A 194 -29.34 -25.16 -4.06
C THR A 194 -30.39 -26.27 -3.92
N PRO A 195 -30.70 -27.04 -4.98
CA PRO A 195 -31.74 -28.08 -4.97
C PRO A 195 -31.36 -29.31 -4.12
N GLN A 196 -32.33 -29.91 -3.44
CA GLN A 196 -32.16 -30.94 -2.39
C GLN A 196 -31.73 -32.34 -2.88
N GLY A 197 -31.51 -32.55 -4.17
CA GLY A 197 -31.38 -33.88 -4.77
C GLY A 197 -30.07 -34.64 -4.52
N LYS A 198 -29.08 -34.10 -3.80
CA LYS A 198 -27.75 -34.77 -3.63
C LYS A 198 -27.48 -35.33 -2.22
N ILE A 199 -28.43 -35.24 -1.30
CA ILE A 199 -28.24 -35.72 0.09
C ILE A 199 -28.30 -37.25 0.17
N HIS A 200 -29.08 -37.91 -0.68
CA HIS A 200 -29.33 -39.36 -0.58
C HIS A 200 -28.21 -40.27 -1.10
N LEU A 201 -27.22 -39.75 -1.83
CA LEU A 201 -26.13 -40.57 -2.38
C LEU A 201 -24.98 -40.82 -1.40
N ASN A 202 -24.88 -40.01 -0.33
CA ASN A 202 -23.79 -40.15 0.66
C ASN A 202 -24.15 -41.09 1.82
N GLU A 203 -25.41 -41.52 1.92
CA GLU A 203 -25.88 -42.41 2.99
C GLU A 203 -25.81 -43.89 2.60
N GLN A 204 -25.44 -44.21 1.35
CA GLN A 204 -25.30 -45.60 0.85
C GLN A 204 -23.84 -46.10 0.83
N LEU A 205 -22.87 -45.32 1.29
CA LEU A 205 -21.43 -45.65 1.26
C LEU A 205 -20.75 -45.71 2.64
N ILE A 206 -21.53 -45.85 3.72
CA ILE A 206 -21.07 -46.16 5.08
C ILE A 206 -21.77 -47.46 5.50
#